data_AF-A0A924YNM8-F1
#
_entry.id   AF-A0A924YNM8-F1
#
_cell.length_a   1.000
_cell.length_b   1.000
_cell.length_c   1.000
_cell.angle_alpha   90.00
_cell.angle_beta   90.00
_cell.angle_gamma   90.00
#
_symmetry.space_group_name_H-M   'P 1'
#
loop_
_entity.id
_entity.type
_entity.pdbx_description
1 polymer ?
#
loop_
_entity_poly.entity_id
_entity_poly.type
_entity_poly.pdbx_seq_one_letter_code
_entity_poly.pdbx_strand_id
1 'polypeptide(L)'
;MFSRHFSTRTRKAQIGRAVSEALEQRLALSTTLTLSGTQTLSPAGAFNVSDDTGVDSSTSGFEGEASSAIDQSNPLRVAGFSQHFTTGTNPGNQLNFFFSGDGGDSWDVTLIDGGAAGEDDGLGVIYLRGNPDVTFDANGRIYVSYLGIKVVGSTVTTYVMLGWSDDDGESFSFAELDSGLGLPGAPIALDKPTIACGPVPNSTDQAVYVAYTDDFNTSSKRVVVKGSRNGGQSFQSATVSDTGNGDTLAHVAVSSSGAVIVSWHKHVGGGTTGTGTIYFDRDADGLFGTTSNFGTDVAVQSFSTNQSIRLYRAPGQPERGITTNPVLAIGNPTMANNGRLYISYLDWENISTDDSRVRLAYSDNNGATGSWTSITVDTASSTEFLPSVDIDQATGSVNVFYYTNNGFSADNDDARMRLSTRMDVASGTESWSRTYLTTGFSNEQVDANDGDYADASFQDVHQGTVHGNLLVRHYQHT
;
A
#
# COMPACT_ATOMS: atom_id res chain seq x y z
N MET A 1 -33.27 56.35 -18.62
CA MET A 1 -33.93 55.04 -18.78
C MET A 1 -33.09 54.21 -19.74
N PHE A 2 -32.23 53.33 -19.24
CA PHE A 2 -31.51 52.34 -20.04
C PHE A 2 -31.94 50.96 -19.56
N SER A 3 -32.66 50.24 -20.41
CA SER A 3 -33.09 48.85 -20.19
C SER A 3 -31.94 47.93 -20.60
N ARG A 4 -31.42 47.13 -19.65
CA ARG A 4 -30.49 46.03 -19.94
C ARG A 4 -31.30 44.73 -20.01
N HIS A 5 -31.33 44.13 -21.20
CA HIS A 5 -31.78 42.75 -21.39
C HIS A 5 -30.74 41.79 -20.80
N PHE A 6 -31.15 40.99 -19.82
CA PHE A 6 -30.41 39.80 -19.39
C PHE A 6 -30.89 38.60 -20.20
N SER A 7 -30.00 38.03 -21.01
CA SER A 7 -30.18 36.75 -21.67
C SER A 7 -29.86 35.63 -20.68
N THR A 8 -30.87 34.89 -20.24
CA THR A 8 -30.70 33.64 -19.47
C THR A 8 -30.25 32.51 -20.41
N ARG A 9 -28.95 32.19 -20.40
CA ARG A 9 -28.45 30.93 -20.98
C ARG A 9 -28.63 29.81 -19.94
N THR A 10 -29.61 28.95 -20.17
CA THR A 10 -29.75 27.68 -19.45
C THR A 10 -28.62 26.75 -19.91
N ARG A 11 -27.61 26.51 -19.05
CA ARG A 11 -26.66 25.41 -19.28
C ARG A 11 -27.40 24.10 -19.04
N LYS A 12 -27.71 23.37 -20.10
CA LYS A 12 -28.02 21.94 -19.98
C LYS A 12 -26.74 21.22 -19.57
N ALA A 13 -26.77 20.52 -18.45
CA ALA A 13 -25.71 19.59 -18.08
C ALA A 13 -25.64 18.52 -19.17
N GLN A 14 -24.52 18.50 -19.90
CA GLN A 14 -24.17 17.40 -20.78
C GLN A 14 -23.66 16.30 -19.86
N ILE A 15 -24.51 15.31 -19.59
CA ILE A 15 -24.08 14.08 -18.93
C ILE A 15 -23.18 13.39 -19.96
N GLY A 16 -21.88 13.39 -19.69
CA GLY A 16 -20.90 12.67 -20.48
C GLY A 16 -21.33 11.21 -20.59
N ARG A 17 -21.46 10.74 -21.81
CA ARG A 17 -21.76 9.35 -22.12
C ARG A 17 -20.48 8.58 -21.78
N ALA A 18 -20.52 7.69 -20.79
CA ALA A 18 -19.45 6.73 -20.56
C ALA A 18 -19.32 5.88 -21.82
N VAL A 19 -18.19 5.99 -22.50
CA VAL A 19 -17.80 5.09 -23.58
C VAL A 19 -17.02 3.98 -22.87
N SER A 20 -17.49 2.73 -22.97
CA SER A 20 -16.76 1.58 -22.45
C SER A 20 -15.72 1.18 -23.48
N GLU A 21 -14.45 1.11 -23.07
CA GLU A 21 -13.39 0.44 -23.79
C GLU A 21 -12.92 -0.77 -22.98
N ALA A 22 -12.46 -1.81 -23.67
CA ALA A 22 -12.23 -3.14 -23.11
C ALA A 22 -10.74 -3.45 -22.96
N LEU A 23 -10.43 -4.15 -21.85
CA LEU A 23 -9.30 -5.05 -21.55
C LEU A 23 -7.89 -4.44 -21.56
N GLU A 24 -7.28 -4.34 -20.37
CA GLU A 24 -5.84 -4.14 -20.20
C GLU A 24 -5.20 -5.34 -19.48
N GLN A 25 -3.89 -5.54 -19.63
CA GLN A 25 -3.10 -6.56 -18.92
C GLN A 25 -2.24 -5.93 -17.80
N ARG A 26 -2.32 -6.46 -16.58
CA ARG A 26 -1.58 -6.09 -15.37
C ARG A 26 -0.93 -7.33 -14.81
N LEU A 27 0.37 -7.30 -14.59
CA LEU A 27 1.12 -8.50 -14.28
C LEU A 27 1.43 -8.58 -12.77
N ALA A 28 0.92 -9.58 -12.06
CA ALA A 28 1.53 -10.08 -10.84
C ALA A 28 2.84 -10.77 -11.24
N LEU A 29 3.96 -10.20 -10.79
CA LEU A 29 5.30 -10.68 -11.10
C LEU A 29 5.80 -11.53 -9.95
N SER A 30 6.07 -12.80 -10.24
CA SER A 30 6.95 -13.63 -9.43
C SER A 30 8.35 -13.61 -10.04
N THR A 31 9.36 -13.27 -9.25
CA THR A 31 10.77 -13.52 -9.61
C THR A 31 11.43 -14.37 -8.53
N THR A 32 12.12 -15.42 -8.96
CA THR A 32 12.92 -16.24 -8.05
C THR A 32 14.35 -15.65 -8.01
N LEU A 33 14.77 -15.17 -6.84
CA LEU A 33 16.15 -14.81 -6.52
C LEU A 33 16.92 -16.07 -6.07
N THR A 34 17.60 -16.72 -7.00
CA THR A 34 18.46 -17.87 -6.64
C THR A 34 19.71 -17.37 -5.91
N LEU A 35 19.76 -17.60 -4.60
CA LEU A 35 20.89 -17.22 -3.74
C LEU A 35 22.01 -18.28 -3.74
N SER A 36 22.67 -18.44 -4.89
CA SER A 36 23.98 -19.11 -4.96
C SER A 36 24.84 -18.56 -6.10
N GLY A 37 26.03 -18.02 -5.80
CA GLY A 37 26.97 -17.51 -6.81
C GLY A 37 26.65 -16.10 -7.34
N THR A 38 27.05 -15.78 -8.58
CA THR A 38 26.67 -14.54 -9.28
C THR A 38 25.15 -14.52 -9.44
N GLN A 39 24.49 -13.65 -8.69
CA GLN A 39 23.03 -13.57 -8.57
C GLN A 39 22.37 -13.41 -9.96
N THR A 40 21.44 -14.30 -10.30
CA THR A 40 20.63 -14.20 -11.52
C THR A 40 19.16 -14.31 -11.10
N LEU A 41 18.41 -13.22 -11.26
CA LEU A 41 16.95 -13.22 -11.15
C LEU A 41 16.40 -13.83 -12.44
N SER A 42 15.59 -14.88 -12.32
CA SER A 42 14.86 -15.42 -13.48
C SER A 42 13.39 -15.03 -13.36
N PRO A 43 12.83 -14.27 -14.31
CA PRO A 43 11.40 -14.01 -14.36
C PRO A 43 10.64 -15.34 -14.46
N ALA A 44 9.63 -15.55 -13.62
CA ALA A 44 8.63 -16.61 -13.83
C ALA A 44 7.46 -16.06 -14.66
N GLY A 45 6.51 -16.93 -15.03
CA GLY A 45 5.32 -16.54 -15.78
C GLY A 45 4.59 -15.42 -15.04
N ALA A 46 4.37 -14.30 -15.71
CA ALA A 46 3.65 -13.17 -15.13
C ALA A 46 2.14 -13.46 -15.19
N PHE A 47 1.46 -13.44 -14.04
CA PHE A 47 0.00 -13.62 -14.01
C PHE A 47 -0.68 -12.30 -14.29
N ASN A 48 -1.56 -12.27 -15.29
CA ASN A 48 -2.25 -11.05 -15.62
C ASN A 48 -3.48 -10.84 -14.70
N VAL A 49 -3.33 -10.13 -13.58
CA VAL A 49 -4.41 -9.79 -12.62
C VAL A 49 -5.58 -9.02 -13.26
N SER A 50 -5.41 -8.43 -14.44
CA SER A 50 -6.52 -7.80 -15.18
C SER A 50 -7.02 -8.60 -16.38
N ASP A 51 -6.49 -9.82 -16.62
CA ASP A 51 -7.15 -10.82 -17.47
C ASP A 51 -8.26 -11.48 -16.65
N ASP A 52 -9.33 -10.73 -16.42
CA ASP A 52 -10.55 -11.24 -15.78
C ASP A 52 -11.34 -12.15 -16.73
N THR A 53 -10.69 -13.16 -17.30
CA THR A 53 -11.34 -14.17 -18.12
C THR A 53 -12.02 -15.26 -17.28
N GLY A 54 -11.82 -15.23 -15.96
CA GLY A 54 -12.25 -16.26 -15.01
C GLY A 54 -13.37 -15.88 -14.04
N VAL A 55 -13.55 -14.61 -13.65
CA VAL A 55 -14.47 -14.24 -12.57
C VAL A 55 -15.82 -13.78 -13.13
N ASP A 56 -15.83 -13.01 -14.21
CA ASP A 56 -17.06 -12.75 -14.96
C ASP A 56 -16.75 -12.21 -16.36
N SER A 57 -16.81 -13.08 -17.37
CA SER A 57 -16.67 -12.68 -18.79
C SER A 57 -17.67 -11.62 -19.26
N SER A 58 -18.67 -11.25 -18.43
CA SER A 58 -19.68 -10.25 -18.74
C SER A 58 -19.37 -8.84 -18.21
N THR A 59 -18.39 -8.66 -17.34
CA THR A 59 -17.99 -7.35 -16.82
C THR A 59 -16.60 -6.96 -17.32
N SER A 60 -16.54 -6.13 -18.36
CA SER A 60 -15.31 -5.40 -18.68
C SER A 60 -14.97 -4.48 -17.50
N GLY A 61 -13.76 -4.63 -16.97
CA GLY A 61 -13.23 -3.85 -15.85
C GLY A 61 -11.71 -3.74 -15.86
N PHE A 62 -11.15 -2.95 -14.95
CA PHE A 62 -9.71 -2.80 -14.73
C PHE A 62 -9.42 -2.84 -13.23
N GLU A 63 -8.28 -3.37 -12.82
CA GLU A 63 -7.91 -3.40 -11.39
C GLU A 63 -7.49 -1.99 -10.90
N GLY A 64 -7.15 -1.82 -9.64
CA GLY A 64 -6.81 -0.54 -9.03
C GLY A 64 -5.58 -0.67 -8.16
N GLU A 65 -5.66 -0.11 -6.96
CA GLU A 65 -4.71 -0.37 -5.88
C GLU A 65 -4.58 -1.88 -5.63
N ALA A 66 -3.40 -2.35 -5.22
CA ALA A 66 -3.14 -3.77 -5.01
C ALA A 66 -2.12 -4.00 -3.88
N SER A 67 -2.19 -5.18 -3.29
CA SER A 67 -1.23 -5.73 -2.34
C SER A 67 -0.93 -7.21 -2.61
N SER A 68 0.16 -7.71 -2.03
CA SER A 68 0.54 -9.12 -2.13
C SER A 68 1.22 -9.58 -0.85
N ALA A 69 1.08 -10.86 -0.53
CA ALA A 69 1.79 -11.50 0.57
C ALA A 69 2.23 -12.92 0.19
N ILE A 70 3.30 -13.38 0.82
CA ILE A 70 3.80 -14.75 0.75
C ILE A 70 3.63 -15.39 2.13
N ASP A 71 3.12 -16.61 2.16
CA ASP A 71 3.11 -17.39 3.38
C ASP A 71 4.55 -17.77 3.77
N GLN A 72 5.00 -17.23 4.90
CA GLN A 72 6.35 -17.46 5.43
C GLN A 72 6.59 -18.92 5.83
N SER A 73 5.54 -19.74 5.97
CA SER A 73 5.63 -21.18 6.22
C SER A 73 5.68 -22.02 4.94
N ASN A 74 5.19 -21.49 3.83
CA ASN A 74 5.19 -22.13 2.52
C ASN A 74 5.24 -21.07 1.40
N PRO A 75 6.42 -20.78 0.82
CA PRO A 75 6.55 -19.74 -0.20
C PRO A 75 5.84 -20.03 -1.53
N LEU A 76 5.27 -21.23 -1.70
CA LEU A 76 4.39 -21.51 -2.83
C LEU A 76 2.98 -20.94 -2.63
N ARG A 77 2.58 -20.62 -1.39
CA ARG A 77 1.31 -19.96 -1.09
C ARG A 77 1.51 -18.45 -1.20
N VAL A 78 0.89 -17.88 -2.22
CA VAL A 78 0.97 -16.45 -2.55
C VAL A 78 -0.44 -15.90 -2.62
N ALA A 79 -0.67 -14.76 -1.97
CA ALA A 79 -1.93 -14.04 -2.04
C ALA A 79 -1.73 -12.69 -2.72
N GLY A 80 -2.71 -12.29 -3.53
CA GLY A 80 -2.86 -10.95 -4.06
C GLY A 80 -4.22 -10.38 -3.66
N PHE A 81 -4.31 -9.07 -3.50
CA PHE A 81 -5.58 -8.43 -3.22
C PHE A 81 -5.65 -7.08 -3.94
N SER A 82 -6.66 -6.88 -4.77
CA SER A 82 -6.76 -5.68 -5.60
C SER A 82 -8.17 -5.12 -5.65
N GLN A 83 -8.24 -3.83 -5.91
CA GLN A 83 -9.49 -3.13 -6.19
C GLN A 83 -9.91 -3.41 -7.62
N HIS A 84 -11.15 -3.84 -7.84
CA HIS A 84 -11.68 -4.07 -9.18
C HIS A 84 -12.65 -2.94 -9.57
N PHE A 85 -12.40 -2.31 -10.71
CA PHE A 85 -13.27 -1.31 -11.31
C PHE A 85 -14.09 -1.89 -12.46
N THR A 86 -15.40 -2.00 -12.30
CA THR A 86 -16.34 -2.35 -13.36
C THR A 86 -16.72 -1.15 -14.22
N THR A 87 -17.16 -1.41 -15.45
CA THR A 87 -17.88 -0.40 -16.24
C THR A 87 -19.32 -0.22 -15.71
N GLY A 88 -19.65 0.93 -15.10
CA GLY A 88 -21.01 1.12 -14.60
C GLY A 88 -21.22 2.26 -13.60
N THR A 89 -22.38 2.24 -12.91
CA THR A 89 -22.82 3.31 -11.99
C THR A 89 -22.11 3.33 -10.63
N ASN A 90 -21.31 2.32 -10.30
CA ASN A 90 -20.43 2.30 -9.12
C ASN A 90 -19.18 1.48 -9.48
N PRO A 91 -18.27 2.02 -10.31
CA PRO A 91 -17.23 1.23 -10.93
C PRO A 91 -16.36 0.53 -9.88
N GLY A 92 -15.96 1.20 -8.80
CA GLY A 92 -15.04 0.64 -7.81
C GLY A 92 -15.69 -0.13 -6.67
N ASN A 93 -16.87 -0.73 -6.87
CA ASN A 93 -17.58 -1.43 -5.79
C ASN A 93 -17.10 -2.88 -5.58
N GLN A 94 -15.96 -3.30 -6.12
CA GLN A 94 -15.50 -4.68 -6.05
C GLN A 94 -14.03 -4.77 -5.64
N LEU A 95 -13.65 -5.88 -5.02
CA LEU A 95 -12.27 -6.27 -4.79
C LEU A 95 -12.09 -7.70 -5.30
N ASN A 96 -10.92 -7.97 -5.88
CA ASN A 96 -10.51 -9.32 -6.25
C ASN A 96 -9.40 -9.78 -5.30
N PHE A 97 -9.65 -10.93 -4.66
CA PHE A 97 -8.63 -11.69 -3.95
C PHE A 97 -8.10 -12.79 -4.87
N PHE A 98 -6.79 -12.91 -4.96
CA PHE A 98 -6.09 -13.89 -5.79
C PHE A 98 -5.28 -14.80 -4.89
N PHE A 99 -5.31 -16.11 -5.13
CA PHE A 99 -4.48 -17.06 -4.41
C PHE A 99 -3.81 -18.04 -5.35
N SER A 100 -2.55 -18.34 -5.06
CA SER A 100 -1.81 -19.40 -5.70
C SER A 100 -1.23 -20.33 -4.64
N GLY A 101 -1.43 -21.63 -4.81
CA GLY A 101 -0.81 -22.67 -3.96
C GLY A 101 0.48 -23.26 -4.54
N ASP A 102 0.89 -22.82 -5.73
CA ASP A 102 1.99 -23.39 -6.52
C ASP A 102 3.04 -22.35 -6.95
N GLY A 103 3.15 -21.24 -6.23
CA GLY A 103 4.17 -20.22 -6.45
C GLY A 103 3.89 -19.27 -7.61
N GLY A 104 2.63 -19.19 -8.02
CA GLY A 104 2.14 -18.32 -9.10
C GLY A 104 1.95 -19.02 -10.45
N ASP A 105 2.09 -20.34 -10.51
CA ASP A 105 1.86 -21.12 -11.74
C ASP A 105 0.38 -21.19 -12.10
N SER A 106 -0.50 -21.26 -11.09
CA SER A 106 -1.95 -21.14 -11.21
C SER A 106 -2.54 -20.24 -10.13
N TRP A 107 -3.71 -19.67 -10.42
CA TRP A 107 -4.38 -18.68 -9.56
C TRP A 107 -5.87 -18.95 -9.47
N ASP A 108 -6.37 -19.00 -8.24
CA ASP A 108 -7.78 -18.92 -7.90
C ASP A 108 -8.15 -17.47 -7.59
N VAL A 109 -9.41 -17.11 -7.85
CA VAL A 109 -9.90 -15.74 -7.67
C VAL A 109 -11.22 -15.73 -6.92
N THR A 110 -11.31 -14.90 -5.90
CA THR A 110 -12.49 -14.70 -5.06
C THR A 110 -12.91 -13.23 -5.13
N LEU A 111 -14.14 -12.99 -5.60
CA LEU A 111 -14.73 -11.67 -5.70
C LEU A 111 -15.34 -11.25 -4.35
N ILE A 112 -15.09 -10.01 -3.92
CA ILE A 112 -15.78 -9.38 -2.78
C ILE A 112 -16.58 -8.19 -3.29
N ASP A 113 -17.91 -8.31 -3.25
CA ASP A 113 -18.81 -7.30 -3.83
C ASP A 113 -20.00 -6.92 -2.94
N GLY A 114 -20.08 -7.50 -1.73
CA GLY A 114 -21.20 -7.32 -0.81
C GLY A 114 -22.36 -8.27 -1.10
N GLY A 115 -22.06 -9.49 -1.58
CA GLY A 115 -23.00 -10.58 -1.75
C GLY A 115 -23.85 -10.50 -3.03
N ALA A 116 -23.46 -9.70 -4.02
CA ALA A 116 -24.20 -9.59 -5.27
C ALA A 116 -23.94 -10.80 -6.20
N ALA A 117 -22.67 -11.17 -6.34
CA ALA A 117 -22.21 -12.37 -7.03
C ALA A 117 -21.05 -13.06 -6.28
N GLY A 118 -20.30 -12.32 -5.46
CA GLY A 118 -19.19 -12.81 -4.65
C GLY A 118 -19.48 -12.87 -3.16
N GLU A 119 -18.43 -12.74 -2.37
CA GLU A 119 -18.47 -12.74 -0.91
C GLU A 119 -19.23 -11.52 -0.36
N ASP A 120 -19.98 -11.74 0.72
CA ASP A 120 -20.73 -10.71 1.43
C ASP A 120 -19.95 -10.16 2.62
N ASP A 121 -19.45 -8.93 2.47
CA ASP A 121 -18.79 -8.17 3.52
C ASP A 121 -19.76 -7.41 4.44
N GLY A 122 -21.07 -7.53 4.23
CA GLY A 122 -22.11 -6.85 4.98
C GLY A 122 -22.33 -5.39 4.62
N LEU A 123 -21.57 -4.81 3.67
CA LEU A 123 -21.74 -3.42 3.24
C LEU A 123 -22.79 -3.27 2.13
N GLY A 124 -23.08 -4.38 1.42
CA GLY A 124 -23.91 -4.43 0.22
C GLY A 124 -23.28 -3.65 -0.94
N VAL A 125 -24.12 -3.07 -1.81
CA VAL A 125 -23.64 -2.19 -2.89
C VAL A 125 -23.23 -0.83 -2.32
N ILE A 126 -21.95 -0.50 -2.46
CA ILE A 126 -21.36 0.78 -2.04
C ILE A 126 -20.69 1.50 -3.21
N TYR A 127 -20.17 2.71 -2.96
CA TYR A 127 -19.56 3.54 -4.00
C TYR A 127 -18.15 3.07 -4.36
N LEU A 128 -17.34 2.72 -3.34
CA LEU A 128 -15.96 2.31 -3.52
C LEU A 128 -15.55 1.28 -2.46
N ARG A 129 -14.81 0.26 -2.88
CA ARG A 129 -13.92 -0.56 -2.06
C ARG A 129 -12.50 -0.28 -2.56
N GLY A 130 -11.58 0.12 -1.68
CA GLY A 130 -10.22 0.55 -2.07
C GLY A 130 -9.21 0.35 -0.94
N ASN A 131 -7.97 0.75 -1.18
CA ASN A 131 -6.83 0.51 -0.30
C ASN A 131 -6.74 -0.96 0.18
N PRO A 132 -6.76 -1.96 -0.72
CA PRO A 132 -6.63 -3.36 -0.34
C PRO A 132 -5.24 -3.61 0.26
N ASP A 133 -5.20 -4.36 1.36
CA ASP A 133 -3.98 -4.90 1.94
C ASP A 133 -4.17 -6.36 2.38
N VAL A 134 -3.12 -7.19 2.30
CA VAL A 134 -3.21 -8.65 2.55
C VAL A 134 -1.98 -9.15 3.29
N THR A 135 -2.17 -10.12 4.18
CA THR A 135 -1.06 -10.77 4.89
C THR A 135 -1.42 -12.20 5.31
N PHE A 136 -0.41 -13.00 5.64
CA PHE A 136 -0.57 -14.30 6.29
C PHE A 136 -0.18 -14.20 7.77
N ASP A 137 -0.88 -14.93 8.64
CA ASP A 137 -0.33 -15.23 9.95
C ASP A 137 0.61 -16.45 9.91
N ALA A 138 1.33 -16.72 11.01
CA ALA A 138 2.27 -17.84 11.07
C ALA A 138 1.59 -19.23 11.01
N ASN A 139 0.26 -19.31 11.12
CA ASN A 139 -0.50 -20.55 10.94
C ASN A 139 -0.99 -20.71 9.50
N GLY A 140 -0.66 -19.77 8.62
CA GLY A 140 -1.08 -19.78 7.23
C GLY A 140 -2.51 -19.26 7.01
N ARG A 141 -3.16 -18.66 8.01
CA ARG A 141 -4.46 -18.00 7.81
C ARG A 141 -4.25 -16.70 7.05
N ILE A 142 -5.14 -16.42 6.10
CA ILE A 142 -5.09 -15.20 5.30
C ILE A 142 -5.93 -14.13 5.99
N TYR A 143 -5.41 -12.91 6.04
CA TYR A 143 -6.15 -11.73 6.45
C TYR A 143 -6.08 -10.67 5.37
N VAL A 144 -7.20 -9.97 5.16
CA VAL A 144 -7.31 -8.83 4.24
C VAL A 144 -7.85 -7.61 4.99
N SER A 145 -7.41 -6.41 4.62
CA SER A 145 -8.02 -5.17 5.07
C SER A 145 -8.29 -4.24 3.89
N TYR A 146 -9.33 -3.41 3.99
CA TYR A 146 -9.65 -2.45 2.95
C TYR A 146 -10.55 -1.32 3.48
N LEU A 147 -10.64 -0.25 2.68
CA LEU A 147 -11.53 0.89 2.86
C LEU A 147 -12.84 0.66 2.09
N GLY A 148 -13.98 0.80 2.77
CA GLY A 148 -15.30 0.92 2.12
C GLY A 148 -15.79 2.38 2.14
N ILE A 149 -16.39 2.86 1.05
CA ILE A 149 -17.03 4.18 0.97
C ILE A 149 -18.47 4.00 0.51
N LYS A 150 -19.42 4.39 1.35
CA LYS A 150 -20.86 4.35 1.08
C LYS A 150 -21.43 5.75 0.97
N VAL A 151 -22.21 6.00 -0.07
CA VAL A 151 -22.87 7.29 -0.31
C VAL A 151 -24.38 7.10 -0.29
N VAL A 152 -25.08 7.75 0.64
CA VAL A 152 -26.54 7.73 0.74
C VAL A 152 -27.04 9.18 0.78
N GLY A 153 -27.63 9.63 -0.34
CA GLY A 153 -28.00 11.03 -0.49
C GLY A 153 -26.75 11.93 -0.48
N SER A 154 -26.66 12.84 0.50
CA SER A 154 -25.48 13.69 0.72
C SER A 154 -24.53 13.17 1.80
N THR A 155 -24.86 12.03 2.42
CA THR A 155 -24.05 11.45 3.48
C THR A 155 -23.04 10.49 2.89
N VAL A 156 -21.77 10.69 3.23
CA VAL A 156 -20.67 9.77 2.92
C VAL A 156 -20.25 9.09 4.21
N THR A 157 -20.15 7.77 4.22
CA THR A 157 -19.63 6.98 5.32
C THR A 157 -18.45 6.16 4.83
N THR A 158 -17.33 6.23 5.54
CA THR A 158 -16.15 5.40 5.30
C THR A 158 -16.06 4.28 6.33
N TYR A 159 -15.57 3.13 5.93
CA TYR A 159 -15.46 1.92 6.74
C TYR A 159 -14.04 1.36 6.64
N VAL A 160 -13.46 0.91 7.74
CA VAL A 160 -12.27 0.05 7.73
C VAL A 160 -12.73 -1.37 7.99
N MET A 161 -12.43 -2.26 7.06
CA MET A 161 -12.88 -3.65 7.09
C MET A 161 -11.70 -4.59 7.35
N LEU A 162 -11.95 -5.67 8.07
CA LEU A 162 -11.07 -6.83 8.18
C LEU A 162 -11.81 -8.05 7.64
N GLY A 163 -11.20 -8.76 6.71
CA GLY A 163 -11.60 -10.09 6.30
C GLY A 163 -10.56 -11.14 6.71
N TRP A 164 -10.98 -12.38 6.89
CA TRP A 164 -10.07 -13.51 7.07
C TRP A 164 -10.61 -14.77 6.42
N SER A 165 -9.69 -15.63 5.98
CA SER A 165 -9.99 -16.93 5.37
C SER A 165 -9.14 -18.03 6.00
N ASP A 166 -9.80 -19.16 6.26
CA ASP A 166 -9.22 -20.41 6.76
C ASP A 166 -9.05 -21.48 5.67
N ASP A 167 -9.43 -21.16 4.43
CA ASP A 167 -9.56 -22.08 3.30
C ASP A 167 -8.90 -21.52 2.04
N ASP A 168 -7.70 -20.97 2.19
CA ASP A 168 -6.89 -20.47 1.06
C ASP A 168 -7.57 -19.36 0.24
N GLY A 169 -8.54 -18.66 0.86
CA GLY A 169 -9.32 -17.59 0.25
C GLY A 169 -10.54 -18.05 -0.55
N GLU A 170 -10.92 -19.34 -0.48
CA GLU A 170 -12.18 -19.82 -1.06
C GLU A 170 -13.40 -19.11 -0.45
N SER A 171 -13.36 -18.79 0.85
CA SER A 171 -14.40 -18.00 1.52
C SER A 171 -13.82 -17.05 2.55
N PHE A 172 -14.55 -15.96 2.84
CA PHE A 172 -14.13 -14.98 3.83
C PHE A 172 -15.21 -14.72 4.89
N SER A 173 -14.74 -14.53 6.13
CA SER A 173 -15.52 -13.89 7.18
C SER A 173 -15.07 -12.44 7.33
N PHE A 174 -15.99 -11.54 7.65
CA PHE A 174 -15.70 -10.10 7.75
C PHE A 174 -16.12 -9.49 9.09
N ALA A 175 -15.41 -8.44 9.47
CA ALA A 175 -15.76 -7.55 10.56
C ALA A 175 -15.52 -6.09 10.17
N GLU A 176 -16.48 -5.21 10.49
CA GLU A 176 -16.25 -3.77 10.49
C GLU A 176 -15.36 -3.43 11.69
N LEU A 177 -14.15 -2.91 11.41
CA LEU A 177 -13.25 -2.45 12.45
C LEU A 177 -13.65 -1.07 12.93
N ASP A 178 -13.99 -0.17 12.00
CA ASP A 178 -14.37 1.20 12.31
C ASP A 178 -15.23 1.81 11.20
N SER A 179 -15.97 2.86 11.55
CA SER A 179 -16.71 3.67 10.59
C SER A 179 -16.74 5.14 10.96
N GLY A 180 -16.76 5.99 9.93
CA GLY A 180 -16.68 7.44 10.07
C GLY A 180 -17.56 8.16 9.05
N LEU A 181 -18.12 9.31 9.44
CA LEU A 181 -18.87 10.17 8.54
C LEU A 181 -17.90 11.14 7.85
N GLY A 182 -17.86 11.09 6.52
CA GLY A 182 -17.13 12.06 5.71
C GLY A 182 -17.66 13.47 5.94
N LEU A 183 -16.78 14.45 5.82
CA LEU A 183 -17.15 15.86 5.95
C LEU A 183 -17.60 16.44 4.60
N PRO A 184 -18.45 17.48 4.58
CA PRO A 184 -18.78 18.18 3.35
C PRO A 184 -17.51 18.71 2.64
N GLY A 185 -17.19 18.15 1.47
CA GLY A 185 -16.00 18.50 0.69
C GLY A 185 -14.73 17.72 1.02
N ALA A 186 -14.76 16.84 2.03
CA ALA A 186 -13.70 15.88 2.35
C ALA A 186 -14.36 14.52 2.64
N PRO A 187 -14.68 13.74 1.59
CA PRO A 187 -15.57 12.59 1.69
C PRO A 187 -14.98 11.41 2.47
N ILE A 188 -13.69 11.44 2.78
CA ILE A 188 -12.96 10.33 3.41
C ILE A 188 -12.69 10.70 4.87
N ALA A 189 -13.30 9.96 5.81
CA ALA A 189 -13.05 10.14 7.25
C ALA A 189 -12.06 9.11 7.81
N LEU A 190 -11.93 7.96 7.16
CA LEU A 190 -10.96 6.92 7.48
C LEU A 190 -10.19 6.60 6.20
N ASP A 191 -8.88 6.43 6.26
CA ASP A 191 -8.09 6.20 5.05
C ASP A 191 -6.87 5.31 5.30
N LYS A 192 -6.42 4.66 4.21
CA LYS A 192 -5.18 3.88 4.11
C LYS A 192 -5.01 2.85 5.23
N PRO A 193 -5.96 1.89 5.39
CA PRO A 193 -5.70 0.75 6.23
C PRO A 193 -4.50 -0.05 5.70
N THR A 194 -3.62 -0.44 6.62
CA THR A 194 -2.52 -1.39 6.39
C THR A 194 -2.61 -2.49 7.44
N ILE A 195 -2.21 -3.71 7.07
CA ILE A 195 -2.38 -4.90 7.90
C ILE A 195 -1.04 -5.61 8.18
N ALA A 196 -0.88 -6.11 9.40
CA ALA A 196 0.22 -7.00 9.74
C ALA A 196 -0.24 -8.06 10.74
N CYS A 197 0.37 -9.24 10.64
CA CYS A 197 0.20 -10.32 11.60
C CYS A 197 1.49 -10.58 12.37
N GLY A 198 1.35 -11.14 13.57
CA GLY A 198 2.49 -11.62 14.35
C GLY A 198 2.07 -12.27 15.66
N PRO A 199 3.04 -12.77 16.44
CA PRO A 199 2.73 -13.46 17.68
C PRO A 199 2.12 -12.51 18.71
N VAL A 200 1.23 -13.04 19.54
CA VAL A 200 0.84 -12.38 20.78
C VAL A 200 2.00 -12.53 21.78
N PRO A 201 2.47 -11.43 22.42
CA PRO A 201 3.58 -11.52 23.35
C PRO A 201 3.36 -12.55 24.46
N ASN A 202 4.34 -13.43 24.64
CA ASN A 202 4.32 -14.54 25.61
C ASN A 202 3.18 -15.56 25.41
N SER A 203 2.59 -15.64 24.22
CA SER A 203 1.65 -16.68 23.83
C SER A 203 2.14 -17.43 22.57
N THR A 204 1.53 -18.58 22.30
CA THR A 204 1.64 -19.27 21.00
C THR A 204 0.62 -18.74 19.99
N ASP A 205 -0.34 -17.93 20.44
CA ASP A 205 -1.39 -17.38 19.58
C ASP A 205 -0.82 -16.34 18.60
N GLN A 206 -1.51 -16.19 17.47
CA GLN A 206 -1.27 -15.10 16.52
C GLN A 206 -2.28 -13.97 16.75
N ALA A 207 -1.87 -12.76 16.39
CA ALA A 207 -2.72 -11.60 16.32
C ALA A 207 -2.58 -10.90 14.97
N VAL A 208 -3.67 -10.26 14.57
CA VAL A 208 -3.76 -9.39 13.40
C VAL A 208 -3.96 -7.96 13.88
N TYR A 209 -3.29 -7.02 13.22
CA TYR A 209 -3.36 -5.59 13.51
C TYR A 209 -3.60 -4.82 12.21
N VAL A 210 -4.52 -3.85 12.27
CA VAL A 210 -4.80 -2.92 11.17
C VAL A 210 -4.54 -1.50 11.67
N ALA A 211 -3.63 -0.78 11.03
CA ALA A 211 -3.41 0.64 11.26
C ALA A 211 -4.03 1.47 10.15
N TYR A 212 -4.60 2.62 10.49
CA TYR A 212 -5.24 3.51 9.53
C TYR A 212 -5.19 4.96 10.01
N THR A 213 -5.47 5.88 9.09
CA THR A 213 -5.64 7.30 9.41
C THR A 213 -7.09 7.58 9.74
N ASP A 214 -7.33 8.22 10.88
CA ASP A 214 -8.63 8.76 11.28
C ASP A 214 -8.64 10.29 11.07
N ASP A 215 -9.42 10.72 10.09
CA ASP A 215 -9.65 12.11 9.64
C ASP A 215 -11.06 12.61 10.05
N PHE A 216 -11.72 11.97 11.03
CA PHE A 216 -13.09 12.28 11.42
C PHE A 216 -13.29 13.72 11.96
N ASN A 217 -12.21 14.42 12.31
CA ASN A 217 -12.27 15.81 12.73
C ASN A 217 -11.14 16.59 12.07
N THR A 218 -11.45 17.58 11.23
CA THR A 218 -10.47 18.41 10.48
C THR A 218 -9.39 19.07 11.34
N SER A 219 -9.57 19.10 12.67
CA SER A 219 -8.59 19.61 13.62
C SER A 219 -7.68 18.54 14.23
N SER A 220 -7.91 17.25 13.97
CA SER A 220 -7.11 16.18 14.55
C SER A 220 -6.99 14.89 13.72
N LYS A 221 -6.28 14.92 12.58
CA LYS A 221 -5.90 13.69 11.85
C LYS A 221 -4.94 12.86 12.69
N ARG A 222 -5.34 11.65 13.07
CA ARG A 222 -4.55 10.78 13.96
C ARG A 222 -4.35 9.39 13.37
N VAL A 223 -3.35 8.69 13.87
CA VAL A 223 -3.11 7.28 13.55
C VAL A 223 -3.77 6.41 14.61
N VAL A 224 -4.56 5.44 14.16
CA VAL A 224 -5.20 4.44 15.01
C VAL A 224 -4.72 3.07 14.60
N VAL A 225 -4.54 2.18 15.57
CA VAL A 225 -4.35 0.75 15.34
C VAL A 225 -5.44 -0.03 16.06
N LYS A 226 -6.02 -1.01 15.38
CA LYS A 226 -6.94 -2.01 15.96
C LYS A 226 -6.33 -3.39 15.79
N GLY A 227 -6.45 -4.23 16.82
CA GLY A 227 -5.91 -5.59 16.76
C GLY A 227 -6.84 -6.63 17.34
N SER A 228 -6.75 -7.85 16.81
CA SER A 228 -7.45 -9.03 17.33
C SER A 228 -6.47 -10.17 17.58
N ARG A 229 -6.62 -10.84 18.73
CA ARG A 229 -5.89 -12.07 19.10
C ARG A 229 -6.75 -13.33 19.05
N ASN A 230 -7.95 -13.22 18.50
CA ASN A 230 -8.92 -14.32 18.41
C ASN A 230 -9.56 -14.38 17.02
N GLY A 231 -8.75 -14.13 15.99
CA GLY A 231 -9.15 -14.30 14.60
C GLY A 231 -10.29 -13.39 14.17
N GLY A 232 -10.25 -12.11 14.58
CA GLY A 232 -11.24 -11.11 14.16
C GLY A 232 -12.54 -11.07 14.97
N GLN A 233 -12.70 -11.89 16.01
CA GLN A 233 -13.95 -11.94 16.79
C GLN A 233 -14.10 -10.76 17.78
N SER A 234 -12.98 -10.22 18.27
CA SER A 234 -12.96 -9.06 19.16
C SER A 234 -11.71 -8.23 18.96
N PHE A 235 -11.81 -6.92 19.23
CA PHE A 235 -10.77 -5.96 18.94
C PHE A 235 -10.39 -5.11 20.14
N GLN A 236 -9.09 -4.81 20.24
CA GLN A 236 -8.56 -3.72 21.06
C GLN A 236 -8.08 -2.60 20.14
N SER A 237 -8.08 -1.37 20.63
CA SER A 237 -7.72 -0.18 19.86
C SER A 237 -6.79 0.73 20.63
N ALA A 238 -5.84 1.36 19.94
CA ALA A 238 -5.05 2.45 20.48
C ALA A 238 -4.93 3.59 19.46
N THR A 239 -4.93 4.84 19.94
CA THR A 239 -4.40 5.96 19.17
C THR A 239 -2.89 5.93 19.30
N VAL A 240 -2.17 5.90 18.18
CA VAL A 240 -0.71 5.82 18.15
C VAL A 240 -0.10 7.22 18.22
N SER A 241 -0.55 8.14 17.38
CA SER A 241 0.01 9.49 17.28
C SER A 241 -0.41 10.37 18.45
N ASP A 242 0.54 10.96 19.18
CA ASP A 242 0.29 11.80 20.36
C ASP A 242 -0.46 13.10 20.06
N THR A 243 -0.07 13.76 18.95
CA THR A 243 -0.50 15.14 18.66
C THR A 243 -1.57 15.24 17.58
N GLY A 244 -1.72 14.17 16.77
CA GLY A 244 -2.84 13.95 15.87
C GLY A 244 -3.19 15.12 14.97
N ASN A 245 -2.27 15.75 14.23
CA ASN A 245 -2.63 16.83 13.29
C ASN A 245 -1.77 16.81 12.02
N GLY A 246 -2.40 16.39 10.92
CA GLY A 246 -1.73 16.21 9.62
C GLY A 246 -1.10 14.82 9.43
N ASP A 247 -1.39 13.89 10.34
CA ASP A 247 -0.91 12.51 10.24
C ASP A 247 -1.68 11.76 9.13
N THR A 248 -0.96 10.98 8.33
CA THR A 248 -1.48 10.25 7.16
C THR A 248 -0.58 9.07 6.84
N LEU A 249 -1.07 8.12 6.04
CA LEU A 249 -0.28 7.01 5.48
C LEU A 249 0.40 6.19 6.58
N ALA A 250 -0.41 5.69 7.50
CA ALA A 250 0.05 4.81 8.57
C ALA A 250 0.40 3.43 8.01
N HIS A 251 1.53 2.88 8.45
CA HIS A 251 1.95 1.51 8.12
C HIS A 251 2.26 0.75 9.41
N VAL A 252 1.71 -0.46 9.55
CA VAL A 252 1.93 -1.34 10.72
C VAL A 252 2.89 -2.48 10.41
N ALA A 253 3.70 -2.87 11.39
CA ALA A 253 4.45 -4.11 11.38
C ALA A 253 4.45 -4.73 12.79
N VAL A 254 4.73 -6.04 12.86
CA VAL A 254 4.80 -6.77 14.14
C VAL A 254 6.16 -7.43 14.26
N SER A 255 6.83 -7.26 15.40
CA SER A 255 8.09 -7.96 15.65
C SER A 255 7.85 -9.43 15.97
N SER A 256 8.90 -10.25 15.90
CA SER A 256 8.83 -11.65 16.33
C SER A 256 8.63 -11.83 17.85
N SER A 257 8.75 -10.77 18.64
CA SER A 257 8.36 -10.76 20.06
C SER A 257 6.91 -10.34 20.29
N GLY A 258 6.20 -9.96 19.22
CA GLY A 258 4.83 -9.46 19.24
C GLY A 258 4.69 -7.97 19.56
N ALA A 259 5.79 -7.20 19.45
CA ALA A 259 5.71 -5.75 19.57
C ALA A 259 5.00 -5.18 18.34
N VAL A 260 4.03 -4.29 18.55
CA VAL A 260 3.30 -3.62 17.47
C VAL A 260 3.98 -2.30 17.18
N ILE A 261 4.28 -2.06 15.91
CA ILE A 261 5.10 -0.94 15.48
C ILE A 261 4.36 -0.24 14.35
N VAL A 262 4.30 1.09 14.41
CA VAL A 262 3.57 1.88 13.42
C VAL A 262 4.42 3.08 12.99
N SER A 263 4.52 3.29 11.68
CA SER A 263 5.09 4.52 11.09
C SER A 263 4.02 5.33 10.39
N TRP A 264 4.20 6.64 10.30
CA TRP A 264 3.30 7.51 9.56
C TRP A 264 3.99 8.79 9.09
N HIS A 265 3.35 9.49 8.16
CA HIS A 265 3.79 10.79 7.68
C HIS A 265 2.95 11.89 8.29
N LYS A 266 3.59 12.86 8.93
CA LYS A 266 2.97 14.11 9.32
C LYS A 266 3.29 15.18 8.29
N HIS A 267 2.34 15.49 7.42
CA HIS A 267 2.48 16.55 6.44
C HIS A 267 1.97 17.89 6.99
N VAL A 268 2.80 18.94 6.91
CA VAL A 268 2.46 20.28 7.36
C VAL A 268 2.52 21.24 6.18
N GLY A 269 1.34 21.65 5.73
CA GLY A 269 1.14 22.47 4.54
C GLY A 269 -0.22 22.14 3.94
N GLY A 270 -0.96 23.15 3.46
CA GLY A 270 -2.26 22.93 2.82
C GLY A 270 -2.17 22.51 1.35
N GLY A 271 -0.95 22.35 0.81
CA GLY A 271 -0.68 22.06 -0.59
C GLY A 271 -0.11 20.67 -0.82
N THR A 272 0.49 20.46 -1.99
CA THR A 272 1.17 19.20 -2.34
C THR A 272 2.60 19.11 -1.82
N THR A 273 3.11 20.22 -1.29
CA THR A 273 4.48 20.38 -0.81
C THR A 273 4.44 21.20 0.46
N GLY A 274 5.30 20.90 1.43
CA GLY A 274 5.33 21.60 2.71
C GLY A 274 6.50 21.19 3.59
N THR A 275 6.39 21.44 4.89
CA THR A 275 7.24 20.78 5.87
C THR A 275 6.61 19.44 6.27
N GLY A 276 7.34 18.63 7.01
CA GLY A 276 6.78 17.41 7.56
C GLY A 276 7.80 16.58 8.28
N THR A 277 7.33 15.50 8.87
CA THR A 277 8.16 14.55 9.59
C THR A 277 7.60 13.16 9.39
N ILE A 278 8.47 12.18 9.15
CA ILE A 278 8.12 10.76 9.32
C ILE A 278 8.27 10.44 10.79
N TYR A 279 7.20 9.90 11.36
CA TYR A 279 7.16 9.45 12.74
C TYR A 279 7.05 7.92 12.81
N PHE A 280 7.38 7.45 14.00
CA PHE A 280 7.39 6.06 14.38
C PHE A 280 7.00 5.97 15.85
N ASP A 281 6.23 4.95 16.21
CA ASP A 281 6.06 4.55 17.60
C ASP A 281 5.84 3.03 17.70
N ARG A 282 6.05 2.50 18.90
CA ARG A 282 6.03 1.07 19.19
C ARG A 282 5.45 0.79 20.56
N ASP A 283 4.52 -0.15 20.58
CA ASP A 283 4.12 -0.86 21.77
C ASP A 283 4.94 -2.15 21.93
N ALA A 284 5.82 -2.18 22.94
CA ALA A 284 6.81 -3.25 23.11
C ALA A 284 6.23 -4.60 23.56
N ASP A 285 5.07 -4.63 24.23
CA ASP A 285 4.33 -5.84 24.57
C ASP A 285 2.99 -5.95 23.84
N GLY A 286 2.88 -5.21 22.72
CA GLY A 286 1.75 -5.23 21.80
C GLY A 286 0.45 -4.75 22.44
N LEU A 287 -0.61 -4.60 21.63
CA LEU A 287 -1.88 -4.02 22.13
C LEU A 287 -2.50 -4.78 23.31
N PHE A 288 -2.24 -6.09 23.40
CA PHE A 288 -2.79 -6.96 24.44
C PHE A 288 -1.91 -7.05 25.70
N GLY A 289 -0.75 -6.42 25.65
CA GLY A 289 0.12 -6.20 26.78
C GLY A 289 -0.50 -5.27 27.81
N THR A 290 0.18 -5.15 28.94
CA THR A 290 -0.24 -4.22 30.02
C THR A 290 0.93 -3.46 30.62
N THR A 291 2.14 -3.70 30.12
CA THR A 291 3.39 -3.14 30.66
C THR A 291 3.88 -1.97 29.84
N SER A 292 3.69 -2.03 28.52
CA SER A 292 4.03 -0.96 27.59
C SER A 292 2.77 -0.48 26.88
N ASN A 293 2.92 0.65 26.19
CA ASN A 293 1.94 1.25 25.30
C ASN A 293 2.73 2.00 24.22
N PHE A 294 2.01 2.52 23.22
CA PHE A 294 2.54 3.60 22.39
C PHE A 294 2.92 4.77 23.30
N GLY A 295 4.18 5.18 23.18
CA GLY A 295 4.88 6.01 24.14
C GLY A 295 4.88 7.46 23.72
N THR A 296 6.06 7.97 23.35
CA THR A 296 6.20 9.30 22.76
C THR A 296 6.61 9.13 21.31
N ASP A 297 5.93 9.82 20.40
CA ASP A 297 6.23 9.80 18.97
C ASP A 297 7.73 10.04 18.70
N VAL A 298 8.38 9.11 17.99
CA VAL A 298 9.79 9.26 17.59
C VAL A 298 9.89 9.82 16.18
N ALA A 299 10.57 10.96 16.02
CA ALA A 299 10.89 11.51 14.71
C ALA A 299 11.99 10.67 14.03
N VAL A 300 11.68 10.15 12.85
CA VAL A 300 12.59 9.37 12.00
C VAL A 300 13.34 10.29 11.03
N GLN A 301 12.60 11.13 10.31
CA GLN A 301 13.13 12.08 9.33
C GLN A 301 12.29 13.35 9.34
N SER A 302 12.92 14.51 9.46
CA SER A 302 12.27 15.82 9.30
C SER A 302 12.64 16.44 7.95
N PHE A 303 11.66 16.95 7.23
CA PHE A 303 11.85 17.58 5.93
C PHE A 303 11.97 19.10 6.08
N SER A 304 12.84 19.71 5.28
CA SER A 304 12.89 21.17 5.21
C SER A 304 11.63 21.72 4.53
N THR A 305 11.49 23.05 4.53
CA THR A 305 10.39 23.73 3.85
C THR A 305 10.29 23.29 2.39
N ASN A 306 9.08 22.87 2.01
CA ASN A 306 8.68 22.39 0.67
C ASN A 306 9.32 21.06 0.23
N GLN A 307 10.00 20.31 1.11
CA GLN A 307 10.56 18.99 0.78
C GLN A 307 9.66 17.81 1.17
N SER A 308 8.70 18.04 2.08
CA SER A 308 7.66 17.05 2.37
C SER A 308 6.61 17.10 1.28
N ILE A 309 6.32 15.97 0.65
CA ILE A 309 5.43 15.87 -0.51
C ILE A 309 4.18 15.08 -0.17
N ARG A 310 3.05 15.49 -0.74
CA ARG A 310 1.74 14.85 -0.61
C ARG A 310 0.96 15.06 -1.90
N LEU A 311 0.66 13.99 -2.63
CA LEU A 311 -0.01 14.06 -3.93
C LEU A 311 0.68 15.03 -4.91
N TYR A 312 2.02 15.06 -4.90
CA TYR A 312 2.80 15.87 -5.82
C TYR A 312 2.78 15.27 -7.23
N ARG A 313 2.31 16.01 -8.23
CA ARG A 313 2.18 15.50 -9.60
C ARG A 313 3.54 15.56 -10.31
N ALA A 314 4.28 14.47 -10.24
CA ALA A 314 5.51 14.30 -11.01
C ALA A 314 5.20 13.72 -12.40
N PRO A 315 6.10 13.85 -13.39
CA PRO A 315 5.86 13.37 -14.75
C PRO A 315 5.43 11.90 -14.80
N GLY A 316 6.09 11.02 -14.05
CA GLY A 316 5.74 9.60 -13.98
C GLY A 316 4.50 9.26 -13.15
N GLN A 317 3.78 10.23 -12.58
CA GLN A 317 2.48 10.03 -11.91
C GLN A 317 1.66 11.34 -11.95
N PRO A 318 1.28 11.82 -13.15
CA PRO A 318 0.84 13.21 -13.36
C PRO A 318 -0.60 13.49 -12.91
N GLU A 319 -1.46 12.46 -12.80
CA GLU A 319 -2.86 12.60 -12.39
C GLU A 319 -3.01 12.49 -10.87
N ARG A 320 -2.53 11.38 -10.30
CA ARG A 320 -2.66 11.01 -8.88
C ARG A 320 -1.65 11.72 -7.99
N GLY A 321 -0.43 11.88 -8.49
CA GLY A 321 0.71 12.38 -7.76
C GLY A 321 1.31 11.39 -6.75
N ILE A 322 2.48 11.75 -6.23
CA ILE A 322 3.33 10.95 -5.37
C ILE A 322 3.36 11.52 -3.94
N THR A 323 3.62 10.67 -2.95
CA THR A 323 3.68 11.07 -1.53
C THR A 323 4.89 10.43 -0.84
N THR A 324 5.36 11.04 0.25
CA THR A 324 6.48 10.53 1.07
C THR A 324 6.28 9.07 1.52
N ASN A 325 5.04 8.66 1.80
CA ASN A 325 4.59 7.28 2.09
C ASN A 325 5.59 6.38 2.84
N PRO A 326 5.73 6.50 4.17
CA PRO A 326 6.66 5.68 4.94
C PRO A 326 6.14 4.25 5.10
N VAL A 327 6.83 3.29 4.48
CA VAL A 327 6.55 1.85 4.58
C VAL A 327 7.56 1.21 5.52
N LEU A 328 7.07 0.43 6.48
CA LEU A 328 7.86 -0.14 7.57
C LEU A 328 8.08 -1.64 7.38
N ALA A 329 9.31 -2.09 7.60
CA ALA A 329 9.65 -3.49 7.75
C ALA A 329 10.61 -3.72 8.93
N ILE A 330 10.65 -4.95 9.43
CA ILE A 330 11.52 -5.35 10.55
C ILE A 330 12.30 -6.61 10.18
N GLY A 331 13.60 -6.60 10.49
CA GLY A 331 14.44 -7.78 10.29
C GLY A 331 14.28 -8.81 11.40
N ASN A 332 14.56 -10.07 11.09
CA ASN A 332 14.58 -11.14 12.07
C ASN A 332 15.67 -10.89 13.15
N PRO A 333 15.36 -10.95 14.46
CA PRO A 333 16.34 -10.78 15.54
C PRO A 333 17.44 -11.84 15.59
N THR A 334 17.25 -13.01 14.97
CA THR A 334 18.29 -14.05 14.95
C THR A 334 19.26 -13.90 13.77
N MET A 335 19.02 -12.94 12.88
CA MET A 335 19.80 -12.73 11.66
C MET A 335 20.79 -11.57 11.81
N ALA A 336 21.62 -11.33 10.79
CA ALA A 336 22.63 -10.26 10.77
C ALA A 336 22.05 -8.86 11.05
N ASN A 337 20.74 -8.67 10.84
CA ASN A 337 20.04 -7.43 11.10
C ASN A 337 19.42 -7.34 12.50
N ASN A 338 19.50 -8.37 13.36
CA ASN A 338 19.16 -8.34 14.79
C ASN A 338 17.91 -7.50 15.19
N GLY A 339 16.79 -7.64 14.48
CA GLY A 339 15.57 -6.89 14.83
C GLY A 339 15.57 -5.44 14.35
N ARG A 340 16.52 -5.06 13.49
CA ARG A 340 16.65 -3.71 12.92
C ARG A 340 15.36 -3.33 12.22
N LEU A 341 14.95 -2.10 12.48
CA LEU A 341 13.78 -1.47 11.87
C LEU A 341 14.21 -0.77 10.60
N TYR A 342 13.34 -0.80 9.60
CA TYR A 342 13.56 -0.18 8.30
C TYR A 342 12.30 0.60 7.89
N ILE A 343 12.47 1.82 7.43
CA ILE A 343 11.38 2.62 6.85
C ILE A 343 11.86 3.12 5.49
N SER A 344 11.24 2.63 4.41
CA SER A 344 11.42 3.25 3.10
C SER A 344 10.48 4.42 2.95
N TYR A 345 10.95 5.48 2.30
CA TYR A 345 10.14 6.68 2.07
C TYR A 345 10.67 7.46 0.88
N LEU A 346 9.85 8.37 0.40
CA LEU A 346 10.19 9.28 -0.68
C LEU A 346 10.60 10.66 -0.15
N ASP A 347 11.75 11.14 -0.62
CA ASP A 347 12.35 12.42 -0.26
C ASP A 347 12.50 13.29 -1.50
N TRP A 348 12.11 14.57 -1.40
CA TRP A 348 12.29 15.53 -2.48
C TRP A 348 13.52 16.38 -2.21
N GLU A 349 14.67 15.90 -2.67
CA GLU A 349 15.96 16.54 -2.38
C GLU A 349 16.04 17.95 -2.96
N ASN A 350 15.53 18.15 -4.18
CA ASN A 350 15.65 19.41 -4.92
C ASN A 350 14.30 19.88 -5.46
N ILE A 351 13.71 20.86 -4.78
CA ILE A 351 12.43 21.50 -5.15
C ILE A 351 12.44 22.23 -6.51
N SER A 352 13.60 22.37 -7.16
CA SER A 352 13.71 23.00 -8.49
C SER A 352 13.59 21.99 -9.65
N THR A 353 13.43 20.71 -9.34
CA THR A 353 13.37 19.59 -10.29
C THR A 353 12.32 18.58 -9.82
N ASP A 354 11.73 17.78 -10.71
CA ASP A 354 10.84 16.66 -10.35
C ASP A 354 11.61 15.42 -9.84
N ASP A 355 12.83 15.64 -9.37
CA ASP A 355 13.81 14.63 -8.99
C ASP A 355 13.57 14.22 -7.53
N SER A 356 12.85 13.12 -7.34
CA SER A 356 12.51 12.54 -6.03
C SER A 356 13.31 11.27 -5.80
N ARG A 357 13.75 11.05 -4.55
CA ARG A 357 14.65 9.97 -4.15
C ARG A 357 13.99 9.00 -3.22
N VAL A 358 14.18 7.71 -3.50
CA VAL A 358 13.86 6.66 -2.53
C VAL A 358 14.96 6.58 -1.49
N ARG A 359 14.56 6.73 -0.24
CA ARG A 359 15.40 6.63 0.95
C ARG A 359 15.03 5.42 1.77
N LEU A 360 15.98 4.97 2.57
CA LEU A 360 15.77 3.96 3.59
C LEU A 360 16.33 4.49 4.91
N ALA A 361 15.45 4.75 5.87
CA ALA A 361 15.84 4.95 7.26
C ALA A 361 15.94 3.60 7.97
N TYR A 362 16.91 3.42 8.85
CA TYR A 362 17.00 2.25 9.71
C TYR A 362 17.43 2.58 11.14
N SER A 363 17.06 1.72 12.08
CA SER A 363 17.46 1.82 13.49
C SER A 363 17.89 0.47 14.06
N ASP A 364 19.10 0.46 14.63
CA ASP A 364 19.70 -0.69 15.35
C ASP A 364 19.28 -0.80 16.81
N ASN A 365 18.55 0.18 17.32
CA ASN A 365 18.22 0.28 18.74
C ASN A 365 16.72 0.46 18.94
N ASN A 366 15.94 -0.41 18.31
CA ASN A 366 14.50 -0.49 18.52
C ASN A 366 13.75 0.83 18.27
N GLY A 367 14.28 1.72 17.41
CA GLY A 367 13.66 2.98 17.07
C GLY A 367 13.84 4.05 18.14
N ALA A 368 14.80 3.91 19.06
CA ALA A 368 15.09 4.93 20.06
C ALA A 368 15.36 6.31 19.43
N THR A 369 14.96 7.39 20.10
CA THR A 369 15.17 8.76 19.63
C THR A 369 16.63 9.03 19.25
N GLY A 370 16.86 9.55 18.04
CA GLY A 370 18.19 9.84 17.52
C GLY A 370 19.01 8.63 17.04
N SER A 371 18.42 7.43 17.01
CA SER A 371 19.08 6.22 16.50
C SER A 371 18.90 5.96 15.01
N TRP A 372 18.07 6.75 14.32
CA TRP A 372 17.75 6.56 12.92
C TRP A 372 18.87 7.09 12.02
N THR A 373 19.28 6.25 11.07
CA THR A 373 20.20 6.62 9.99
C THR A 373 19.47 6.49 8.66
N SER A 374 19.54 7.50 7.80
CA SER A 374 18.94 7.46 6.46
C SER A 374 20.01 7.34 5.38
N ILE A 375 19.74 6.50 4.39
CA ILE A 375 20.60 6.28 3.22
C ILE A 375 19.80 6.38 1.93
N THR A 376 20.47 6.74 0.84
CA THR A 376 19.88 6.77 -0.50
C THR A 376 19.86 5.36 -1.10
N VAL A 377 18.70 4.94 -1.59
CA VAL A 377 18.52 3.63 -2.24
C VAL A 377 18.88 3.70 -3.72
N ASP A 378 18.58 4.81 -4.39
CA ASP A 378 18.95 5.04 -5.80
C ASP A 378 19.43 6.48 -5.99
N THR A 379 20.51 6.63 -6.75
CA THR A 379 21.17 7.92 -7.02
C THR A 379 21.04 8.33 -8.48
N ALA A 380 20.22 7.63 -9.26
CA ALA A 380 19.88 8.03 -10.62
C ALA A 380 19.22 9.42 -10.62
N SER A 381 19.42 10.21 -11.66
CA SER A 381 18.75 11.51 -11.82
C SER A 381 17.40 11.30 -12.50
N SER A 382 16.43 10.79 -11.75
CA SER A 382 15.09 10.42 -12.19
C SER A 382 14.08 10.64 -11.07
N THR A 383 12.80 10.64 -11.41
CA THR A 383 11.71 10.58 -10.43
C THR A 383 11.54 9.13 -9.99
N GLU A 384 11.91 8.83 -8.76
CA GLU A 384 11.51 7.59 -8.09
C GLU A 384 10.24 7.81 -7.26
N PHE A 385 9.36 6.82 -7.14
CA PHE A 385 8.11 6.96 -6.38
C PHE A 385 7.51 5.63 -5.92
N LEU A 386 6.52 5.73 -5.01
CA LEU A 386 5.84 4.61 -4.35
C LEU A 386 6.80 3.56 -3.78
N PRO A 387 7.74 3.96 -2.90
CA PRO A 387 8.66 3.01 -2.31
C PRO A 387 7.95 2.06 -1.34
N SER A 388 8.34 0.80 -1.38
CA SER A 388 8.02 -0.20 -0.37
C SER A 388 9.31 -0.95 0.01
N VAL A 389 9.38 -1.44 1.24
CA VAL A 389 10.51 -2.21 1.76
C VAL A 389 10.02 -3.52 2.35
N ASP A 390 10.75 -4.58 2.07
CA ASP A 390 10.58 -5.85 2.76
C ASP A 390 11.92 -6.52 3.07
N ILE A 391 11.93 -7.33 4.12
CA ILE A 391 13.10 -8.05 4.61
C ILE A 391 12.88 -9.54 4.43
N ASP A 392 13.75 -10.17 3.65
CA ASP A 392 13.76 -11.63 3.56
C ASP A 392 14.18 -12.21 4.91
N GLN A 393 13.19 -12.73 5.65
CA GLN A 393 13.39 -13.21 7.02
C GLN A 393 14.34 -14.41 7.10
N ALA A 394 14.57 -15.11 5.98
CA ALA A 394 15.48 -16.26 5.91
C ALA A 394 16.93 -15.86 5.64
N THR A 395 17.17 -14.74 4.95
CA THR A 395 18.52 -14.35 4.49
C THR A 395 19.02 -13.06 5.10
N GLY A 396 18.11 -12.24 5.64
CA GLY A 396 18.39 -10.89 6.11
C GLY A 396 18.62 -9.89 4.98
N SER A 397 18.26 -10.23 3.74
CA SER A 397 18.35 -9.26 2.64
C SER A 397 17.31 -8.16 2.82
N VAL A 398 17.72 -6.91 2.59
CA VAL A 398 16.83 -5.74 2.55
C VAL A 398 16.47 -5.48 1.10
N ASN A 399 15.19 -5.44 0.79
CA ASN A 399 14.68 -5.30 -0.55
C ASN A 399 13.79 -4.06 -0.61
N VAL A 400 14.16 -3.08 -1.43
CA VAL A 400 13.40 -1.84 -1.62
C VAL A 400 12.96 -1.78 -3.06
N PHE A 401 11.68 -1.54 -3.25
CA PHE A 401 11.03 -1.54 -4.54
C PHE A 401 10.34 -0.22 -4.76
N TYR A 402 10.32 0.24 -6.00
CA TYR A 402 9.81 1.55 -6.36
C TYR A 402 9.60 1.60 -7.87
N TYR A 403 8.78 2.55 -8.30
CA TYR A 403 8.74 2.96 -9.70
C TYR A 403 9.81 4.00 -9.97
N THR A 404 10.32 4.00 -11.19
CA THR A 404 11.26 5.02 -11.67
C THR A 404 11.02 5.31 -13.13
N ASN A 405 11.14 6.59 -13.52
CA ASN A 405 11.20 7.01 -14.91
C ASN A 405 12.65 7.03 -15.47
N ASN A 406 13.61 6.42 -14.76
CA ASN A 406 14.99 6.31 -15.24
C ASN A 406 15.06 5.62 -16.61
N GLY A 407 15.74 6.27 -17.55
CA GLY A 407 15.87 5.80 -18.94
C GLY A 407 14.76 6.27 -19.87
N PHE A 408 13.78 7.02 -19.38
CA PHE A 408 12.77 7.72 -20.19
C PHE A 408 13.09 9.22 -20.27
N SER A 409 12.43 9.95 -21.18
CA SER A 409 12.50 11.41 -21.19
C SER A 409 11.81 11.98 -19.96
N ALA A 410 12.30 13.12 -19.45
CA ALA A 410 11.79 13.73 -18.22
C ALA A 410 10.30 14.11 -18.27
N ASP A 411 9.75 14.33 -19.48
CA ASP A 411 8.33 14.65 -19.69
C ASP A 411 7.46 13.42 -19.96
N ASN A 412 8.00 12.21 -19.79
CA ASN A 412 7.27 10.96 -20.03
C ASN A 412 6.56 10.49 -18.75
N ASP A 413 5.32 10.03 -18.90
CA ASP A 413 4.54 9.35 -17.87
C ASP A 413 4.95 7.87 -17.70
N ASP A 414 5.86 7.40 -18.57
CA ASP A 414 6.38 6.05 -18.47
C ASP A 414 7.26 5.84 -17.21
N ALA A 415 6.98 4.76 -16.48
CA ALA A 415 7.79 4.25 -15.38
C ALA A 415 7.98 2.73 -15.48
N ARG A 416 8.97 2.24 -14.72
CA ARG A 416 9.23 0.82 -14.52
C ARG A 416 9.44 0.52 -13.05
N MET A 417 9.00 -0.65 -12.63
CA MET A 417 9.27 -1.16 -11.29
C MET A 417 10.71 -1.66 -11.19
N ARG A 418 11.41 -1.19 -10.16
CA ARG A 418 12.81 -1.49 -9.88
C ARG A 418 12.91 -2.13 -8.50
N LEU A 419 13.75 -3.15 -8.39
CA LEU A 419 14.15 -3.77 -7.13
C LEU A 419 15.59 -3.39 -6.83
N SER A 420 15.81 -2.83 -5.64
CA SER A 420 17.11 -2.62 -5.03
C SER A 420 17.29 -3.58 -3.85
N THR A 421 18.27 -4.45 -3.91
CA THR A 421 18.56 -5.44 -2.85
C THR A 421 19.91 -5.17 -2.19
N ARG A 422 19.97 -5.34 -0.87
CA ARG A 422 21.19 -5.24 -0.06
C ARG A 422 21.31 -6.41 0.92
N MET A 423 22.45 -7.10 0.91
CA MET A 423 22.73 -8.26 1.78
C MET A 423 23.49 -7.90 3.08
N ASP A 424 24.08 -6.71 3.14
CA ASP A 424 25.01 -6.36 4.21
C ASP A 424 24.77 -4.92 4.68
N VAL A 425 24.00 -4.80 5.76
CA VAL A 425 23.77 -3.52 6.43
C VAL A 425 24.74 -3.31 7.61
N ALA A 426 25.66 -4.26 7.85
CA ALA A 426 26.60 -4.23 8.96
C ALA A 426 28.00 -3.71 8.59
N SER A 427 28.46 -3.88 7.33
CA SER A 427 29.85 -3.56 6.95
C SER A 427 30.13 -2.11 6.51
N GLY A 428 29.15 -1.21 6.57
CA GLY A 428 29.35 0.21 6.24
C GLY A 428 29.69 0.51 4.78
N THR A 429 29.62 -0.47 3.87
CA THR A 429 29.73 -0.22 2.42
C THR A 429 28.34 -0.25 1.77
N GLU A 430 27.96 0.87 1.17
CA GLU A 430 26.65 1.12 0.55
C GLU A 430 26.56 0.50 -0.87
N SER A 431 26.66 -0.81 -0.99
CA SER A 431 26.44 -1.46 -2.29
C SER A 431 25.03 -2.05 -2.38
N TRP A 432 24.19 -1.37 -3.17
CA TRP A 432 22.88 -1.86 -3.60
C TRP A 432 23.04 -2.58 -4.94
N SER A 433 22.53 -3.81 -5.03
CA SER A 433 22.26 -4.46 -6.32
C SER A 433 20.92 -3.95 -6.82
N ARG A 434 20.81 -3.64 -8.11
CA ARG A 434 19.56 -3.09 -8.69
C ARG A 434 19.21 -3.79 -9.99
N THR A 435 17.93 -4.09 -10.17
CA THR A 435 17.39 -4.60 -11.42
C THR A 435 15.99 -4.04 -11.69
N TYR A 436 15.56 -4.05 -12.94
CA TYR A 436 14.14 -3.96 -13.25
C TYR A 436 13.49 -5.33 -12.99
N LEU A 437 12.30 -5.33 -12.40
CA LEU A 437 11.55 -6.57 -12.13
C LEU A 437 10.83 -7.10 -13.37
N THR A 438 10.65 -6.24 -14.37
CA THR A 438 9.99 -6.55 -15.63
C THR A 438 10.72 -5.88 -16.79
N THR A 439 10.56 -6.45 -17.98
CA THR A 439 10.89 -5.78 -19.24
C THR A 439 9.77 -4.86 -19.72
N GLY A 440 8.56 -5.01 -19.17
CA GLY A 440 7.43 -4.14 -19.43
C GLY A 440 7.66 -2.73 -18.90
N PHE A 441 7.10 -1.76 -19.60
CA PHE A 441 6.99 -0.37 -19.18
C PHE A 441 5.50 -0.03 -19.18
N SER A 442 5.09 0.90 -18.33
CA SER A 442 3.84 1.61 -18.59
C SER A 442 3.96 2.30 -19.94
N ASN A 443 2.88 2.36 -20.71
CA ASN A 443 2.81 3.05 -21.99
C ASN A 443 1.42 3.64 -22.10
N GLU A 444 1.27 4.87 -21.61
CA GLU A 444 0.02 5.59 -21.71
C GLU A 444 -0.20 6.06 -23.15
N GLN A 445 -1.32 5.65 -23.75
CA GLN A 445 -1.99 6.51 -24.71
C GLN A 445 -3.40 6.82 -24.21
N VAL A 446 -3.76 8.07 -24.39
CA VAL A 446 -4.96 8.81 -23.95
C VAL A 446 -6.22 7.93 -23.75
N ASP A 447 -6.86 8.10 -22.59
CA ASP A 447 -8.22 7.63 -22.18
C ASP A 447 -8.31 6.55 -21.06
N ALA A 448 -7.21 6.22 -20.35
CA ALA A 448 -7.26 5.41 -19.12
C ALA A 448 -7.65 6.23 -17.87
N ASN A 449 -8.15 5.57 -16.81
CA ASN A 449 -8.57 6.20 -15.54
C ASN A 449 -7.49 7.12 -14.94
N ASP A 450 -7.89 8.25 -14.34
CA ASP A 450 -7.04 9.25 -13.63
C ASP A 450 -6.30 8.70 -12.37
N GLY A 451 -6.20 7.37 -12.24
CA GLY A 451 -5.63 6.67 -11.08
C GLY A 451 -4.12 6.44 -11.14
N ASP A 452 -3.48 6.57 -12.31
CA ASP A 452 -2.06 6.23 -12.54
C ASP A 452 -1.69 4.84 -11.95
N TYR A 453 -0.55 4.74 -11.25
CA TYR A 453 -0.07 3.60 -10.47
C TYR A 453 -0.75 3.50 -9.09
N ALA A 454 -1.77 4.31 -8.84
CA ALA A 454 -2.46 4.46 -7.57
C ALA A 454 -1.47 4.65 -6.39
N ASP A 455 -1.84 4.17 -5.19
CA ASP A 455 -1.00 4.22 -3.99
C ASP A 455 -0.64 2.79 -3.52
N ALA A 456 -0.46 1.88 -4.46
CA ALA A 456 -0.42 0.46 -4.15
C ALA A 456 0.84 0.01 -3.37
N SER A 457 0.63 -0.99 -2.52
CA SER A 457 1.60 -1.54 -1.57
C SER A 457 2.13 -2.84 -2.16
N PHE A 458 3.26 -2.78 -2.84
CA PHE A 458 3.76 -3.93 -3.57
C PHE A 458 4.65 -4.76 -2.67
N GLN A 459 4.58 -6.07 -2.84
CA GLN A 459 5.59 -7.10 -2.55
C GLN A 459 5.69 -7.77 -1.18
N ASP A 460 6.24 -8.97 -1.27
CA ASP A 460 6.80 -9.74 -0.16
C ASP A 460 8.01 -10.53 -0.69
N VAL A 461 8.97 -10.81 0.18
CA VAL A 461 10.22 -11.51 -0.10
C VAL A 461 10.43 -12.64 0.89
N HIS A 462 10.61 -13.84 0.39
CA HIS A 462 10.89 -15.01 1.22
C HIS A 462 11.89 -15.96 0.57
N GLN A 463 12.98 -16.30 1.29
CA GLN A 463 13.99 -17.27 0.85
C GLN A 463 14.58 -16.96 -0.52
N GLY A 464 14.85 -15.68 -0.79
CA GLY A 464 15.23 -15.24 -2.12
C GLY A 464 14.15 -15.51 -3.15
N THR A 465 12.88 -15.43 -2.82
CA THR A 465 11.82 -15.32 -3.82
C THR A 465 11.13 -14.00 -3.57
N VAL A 466 10.92 -13.25 -4.63
CA VAL A 466 10.31 -11.94 -4.59
C VAL A 466 9.03 -12.03 -5.39
N HIS A 467 7.90 -11.77 -4.73
CA HIS A 467 6.64 -11.57 -5.42
C HIS A 467 6.30 -10.09 -5.32
N GLY A 468 5.88 -9.47 -6.41
CA GLY A 468 5.43 -8.09 -6.43
C GLY A 468 4.38 -7.91 -7.50
N ASN A 469 3.39 -7.06 -7.26
CA ASN A 469 2.46 -6.69 -8.31
C ASN A 469 3.05 -5.54 -9.11
N LEU A 470 2.91 -5.61 -10.44
CA LEU A 470 3.19 -4.49 -11.32
C LEU A 470 1.86 -3.93 -11.81
N LEU A 471 1.59 -2.67 -11.47
CA LEU A 471 0.57 -1.90 -12.14
C LEU A 471 1.17 -1.37 -13.43
N VAL A 472 0.85 -2.03 -14.54
CA VAL A 472 1.14 -1.52 -15.87
C VAL A 472 -0.07 -0.72 -16.32
N ARG A 473 0.14 0.56 -16.63
CA ARG A 473 -0.78 1.35 -17.45
C ARG A 473 -0.44 1.04 -18.91
N HIS A 474 -1.33 0.41 -19.69
CA HIS A 474 -0.99 0.06 -21.07
C HIS A 474 -2.14 0.32 -22.04
N TYR A 475 -1.90 1.16 -23.05
CA TYR A 475 -2.79 1.29 -24.21
C TYR A 475 -2.43 0.29 -25.31
N GLN A 476 -3.40 -0.50 -25.79
CA GLN A 476 -3.26 -1.19 -27.07
C GLN A 476 -3.72 -0.28 -28.21
N HIS A 477 -2.79 0.07 -29.11
CA HIS A 477 -3.16 0.57 -30.44
C HIS A 477 -3.98 -0.49 -31.18
N THR A 478 -5.22 -0.18 -31.53
CA THR A 478 -5.92 -0.84 -32.64
C THR A 478 -6.36 0.16 -33.68
#